data_AF-A0AAV4XDI1-F1
#
_entry.id   AF-A0AAV4XDI1-F1
#
_cell.length_a   1.000
_cell.length_b   1.000
_cell.length_c   1.000
_cell.angle_alpha   90.00
_cell.angle_beta   90.00
_cell.angle_gamma   90.00
#
_symmetry.space_group_name_H-M   'P 1'
#
loop_
_entity.id
_entity.type
_entity.pdbx_description
1 polymer ?
#
loop_
_entity_poly.entity_id
_entity_poly.type
_entity_poly.pdbx_seq_one_letter_code
_entity_poly.pdbx_strand_id
1 'polypeptide(L)'
;MLYKVHLLRVDVEDAILSKVYLLRVGVEDTILSKVHLLRVGVEDAILSKVHLLRVGVEGANIIQGLPITRRCRRCNVIQGSPITRTCKRCNAIQGSPSTRTCKR
;
A
#
# COMPACT_ATOMS: atom_id res chain seq x y z
N MET A 1 -15.94 -18.53 5.49
CA MET A 1 -14.59 -18.97 5.92
C MET A 1 -13.68 -17.77 6.06
N LEU A 2 -13.13 -17.54 7.25
CA LEU A 2 -12.22 -16.43 7.59
C LEU A 2 -10.85 -17.04 7.92
N TYR A 3 -10.02 -17.28 6.92
CA TYR A 3 -8.60 -17.50 7.15
C TYR A 3 -7.96 -16.13 7.38
N LYS A 4 -7.90 -15.72 8.65
CA LYS A 4 -7.16 -14.53 9.06
C LYS A 4 -5.68 -14.91 9.08
N VAL A 5 -5.04 -14.87 7.92
CA VAL A 5 -3.62 -15.23 7.79
C VAL A 5 -2.78 -14.09 8.34
N HIS A 6 -1.89 -14.42 9.27
CA HIS A 6 -0.89 -13.51 9.80
C HIS A 6 0.46 -13.90 9.24
N LEU A 7 1.06 -13.05 8.39
CA LEU A 7 2.42 -13.26 7.89
C LEU A 7 3.36 -12.28 8.60
N LEU A 8 4.46 -12.83 9.11
CA LEU A 8 5.45 -12.11 9.91
C LEU A 8 6.83 -12.43 9.37
N ARG A 9 7.59 -11.42 8.90
CA ARG A 9 8.96 -11.61 8.36
C ARG A 9 9.03 -12.65 7.24
N VAL A 10 8.13 -12.50 6.26
CA VAL A 10 8.08 -13.32 5.05
C VAL A 10 8.04 -12.37 3.87
N ASP A 11 8.54 -12.80 2.72
CA ASP A 11 8.35 -12.10 1.45
C ASP A 11 7.28 -12.83 0.63
N VAL A 12 6.41 -12.04 0.01
CA VAL A 12 5.26 -12.53 -0.73
C VAL A 12 5.34 -11.99 -2.14
N GLU A 13 5.50 -12.91 -3.09
CA GLU A 13 5.60 -12.64 -4.52
C GLU A 13 4.43 -13.34 -5.23
N ASP A 14 3.91 -12.75 -6.30
CA ASP A 14 2.88 -13.33 -7.20
C ASP A 14 1.62 -13.89 -6.49
N ALA A 15 1.21 -13.27 -5.38
CA ALA A 15 0.11 -13.75 -4.54
C ALA A 15 -1.16 -12.92 -4.64
N ILE A 16 -2.31 -13.58 -4.45
CA ILE A 16 -3.59 -12.92 -4.24
C ILE A 16 -4.03 -13.17 -2.80
N LEU A 17 -3.96 -12.13 -1.96
CA LEU A 17 -4.33 -12.23 -0.55
C LEU A 17 -5.54 -11.34 -0.24
N SER A 18 -6.44 -11.89 0.59
CA SER A 18 -7.56 -11.12 1.12
C SER A 18 -7.75 -11.34 2.61
N LYS A 19 -8.12 -10.29 3.34
CA LYS A 19 -8.38 -10.33 4.79
C LYS A 19 -7.18 -10.80 5.63
N VAL A 20 -5.97 -10.40 5.25
CA VAL A 20 -4.71 -10.77 5.91
C VAL A 20 -4.10 -9.61 6.70
N TYR A 21 -3.24 -9.98 7.67
CA TYR A 21 -2.43 -9.05 8.44
C TYR A 21 -0.96 -9.34 8.14
N LEU A 22 -0.25 -8.35 7.60
CA LEU A 22 1.17 -8.47 7.27
C LEU A 22 2.00 -7.54 8.16
N LEU A 23 3.02 -8.09 8.79
CA LEU A 23 3.92 -7.36 9.67
C LEU A 23 5.38 -7.61 9.28
N ARG A 24 6.10 -6.55 8.89
CA ARG A 24 7.51 -6.64 8.45
C ARG A 24 7.68 -7.64 7.30
N VAL A 25 6.92 -7.44 6.23
CA VAL A 25 6.85 -8.31 5.05
C VAL A 25 7.29 -7.50 3.83
N GLY A 26 8.00 -8.13 2.89
CA GLY A 26 8.17 -7.64 1.53
C GLY A 26 7.05 -8.17 0.64
N VAL A 27 6.51 -7.32 -0.22
CA VAL A 27 5.40 -7.68 -1.10
C VAL A 27 5.69 -7.15 -2.49
N GLU A 28 5.70 -8.04 -3.48
CA GLU A 28 6.01 -7.73 -4.88
C GLU A 28 5.01 -8.43 -5.80
N ASP A 29 4.55 -7.73 -6.84
CA ASP A 29 3.63 -8.27 -7.86
C ASP A 29 2.37 -8.97 -7.31
N THR A 30 1.79 -8.43 -6.23
CA THR A 30 0.63 -9.04 -5.56
C THR A 30 -0.67 -8.25 -5.69
N ILE A 31 -1.78 -8.94 -5.46
CA ILE A 31 -3.11 -8.32 -5.31
C ILE A 31 -3.56 -8.48 -3.86
N LEU A 32 -3.73 -7.36 -3.16
CA LEU A 32 -4.15 -7.32 -1.75
C LEU A 32 -5.50 -6.63 -1.58
N SER A 33 -6.43 -7.31 -0.92
CA SER A 33 -7.78 -6.79 -0.63
C SER A 33 -8.18 -6.91 0.84
N LYS A 34 -8.65 -5.81 1.44
CA LYS A 34 -9.09 -5.77 2.85
C LYS A 34 -7.98 -6.18 3.83
N VAL A 35 -6.78 -5.64 3.65
CA VAL A 35 -5.58 -6.02 4.42
C VAL A 35 -5.10 -4.93 5.36
N HIS A 36 -4.41 -5.35 6.42
CA HIS A 36 -3.68 -4.46 7.32
C HIS A 36 -2.18 -4.70 7.16
N LEU A 37 -1.46 -3.67 6.72
CA LEU A 37 -0.01 -3.71 6.49
C LEU A 37 0.72 -2.81 7.49
N LEU A 38 1.63 -3.39 8.26
CA LEU A 38 2.43 -2.67 9.25
C LEU A 38 3.92 -2.88 8.99
N ARG A 39 4.64 -1.78 8.72
CA ARG A 39 6.08 -1.79 8.38
C ARG A 39 6.40 -2.73 7.21
N VAL A 40 5.63 -2.64 6.14
CA VAL A 40 5.73 -3.48 4.93
C VAL A 40 6.40 -2.68 3.80
N GLY A 41 7.16 -3.35 2.96
CA GLY A 41 7.58 -2.84 1.65
C GLY A 41 6.64 -3.38 0.58
N VAL A 42 6.11 -2.51 -0.27
CA VAL A 42 5.21 -2.90 -1.36
C VAL A 42 5.76 -2.36 -2.67
N GLU A 43 5.99 -3.26 -3.61
CA GLU A 43 6.44 -2.99 -4.97
C GLU A 43 5.43 -3.58 -5.97
N ASP A 44 5.07 -2.80 -6.99
CA ASP A 44 4.22 -3.20 -8.13
C ASP A 44 2.90 -3.93 -7.77
N ALA A 45 2.34 -3.66 -6.59
CA ALA A 45 1.13 -4.33 -6.11
C ALA A 45 -0.17 -3.56 -6.39
N ILE A 46 -1.29 -4.29 -6.42
CA ILE A 46 -2.65 -3.74 -6.45
C ILE A 46 -3.25 -3.78 -5.04
N LEU A 47 -3.60 -2.63 -4.49
CA LEU A 47 -4.12 -2.47 -3.12
C LEU A 47 -5.57 -1.97 -3.12
N SER A 48 -6.47 -2.75 -2.52
CA SER A 48 -7.89 -2.38 -2.37
C SER A 48 -8.37 -2.52 -0.92
N LYS A 49 -9.04 -1.48 -0.41
CA LYS A 49 -9.55 -1.40 0.97
C LYS A 49 -8.47 -1.70 2.02
N VAL A 50 -7.32 -1.03 1.91
CA VAL A 50 -6.15 -1.32 2.75
C VAL A 50 -5.92 -0.30 3.85
N HIS A 51 -5.39 -0.77 4.98
CA HIS A 51 -4.86 0.06 6.05
C HIS A 51 -3.34 -0.10 6.09
N LEU A 52 -2.61 0.98 5.76
CA LEU A 52 -1.15 0.98 5.67
C LEU A 52 -0.58 1.85 6.78
N LEU A 53 0.29 1.30 7.63
CA LEU A 53 1.01 2.06 8.65
C LEU A 53 2.52 1.87 8.52
N ARG A 54 3.25 2.98 8.33
CA ARG A 54 4.72 2.99 8.15
C ARG A 54 5.18 2.08 6.99
N VAL A 55 4.40 2.04 5.93
CA VAL A 55 4.69 1.25 4.72
C VAL A 55 5.54 2.09 3.76
N GLY A 56 6.38 1.43 2.96
CA GLY A 56 7.01 2.01 1.77
C GLY A 56 6.31 1.46 0.54
N VAL A 57 5.90 2.33 -0.39
CA VAL A 57 5.16 1.93 -1.59
C VAL A 57 5.86 2.47 -2.82
N GLU A 58 6.17 1.59 -3.76
CA GLU A 58 6.76 1.90 -5.06
C GLU A 58 5.92 1.20 -6.15
N GLY A 59 5.54 1.91 -7.21
CA GLY A 59 4.82 1.31 -8.35
C GLY A 59 3.37 0.84 -8.11
N ALA A 60 2.85 0.93 -6.89
CA ALA A 60 1.56 0.32 -6.57
C ALA A 60 0.32 1.12 -7.05
N ASN A 61 -0.75 0.38 -7.36
CA ASN A 61 -2.08 0.89 -7.67
C ASN A 61 -3.00 0.79 -6.43
N ILE A 62 -3.32 1.93 -5.84
CA ILE A 62 -4.16 2.05 -4.65
C ILE A 62 -5.57 2.45 -5.06
N ILE A 63 -6.48 1.48 -5.06
CA ILE A 63 -7.87 1.71 -5.49
C ILE A 63 -8.66 2.39 -4.38
N GLN A 64 -8.55 1.87 -3.16
CA GLN A 64 -9.27 2.40 -2.00
C GLN A 64 -8.45 2.19 -0.73
N GLY A 65 -8.20 3.26 0.02
CA GLY A 65 -7.52 3.16 1.31
C GLY A 65 -6.96 4.49 1.80
N LEU A 66 -6.45 4.49 3.02
CA LEU A 66 -5.73 5.62 3.62
C LEU A 66 -4.27 5.19 3.84
N PRO A 67 -3.39 5.40 2.84
CA PRO A 67 -1.98 5.08 2.98
C PRO A 67 -1.34 6.02 4.01
N ILE A 68 -0.98 5.54 5.20
CA ILE A 68 -0.06 6.24 6.10
C ILE A 68 1.35 5.68 5.84
N THR A 69 1.96 6.16 4.76
CA THR A 69 3.24 5.62 4.27
C THR A 69 4.37 6.58 4.60
N ARG A 70 5.59 6.06 4.76
CA ARG A 70 6.76 6.95 4.88
C ARG A 70 7.14 7.53 3.53
N ARG A 71 6.95 6.75 2.46
CA ARG A 71 7.36 7.07 1.10
C ARG A 71 6.38 6.43 0.11
N CYS A 72 5.91 7.21 -0.86
CA CYS A 72 5.23 6.72 -2.06
C CYS A 72 5.99 7.19 -3.30
N ARG A 73 6.26 6.29 -4.24
CA ARG A 73 6.85 6.61 -5.54
C ARG A 73 6.09 5.91 -6.66
N ARG A 74 5.86 6.58 -7.79
CA ARG A 74 5.21 5.99 -8.97
C ARG A 74 3.86 5.31 -8.64
N CYS A 75 3.18 5.77 -7.58
CA CYS A 75 1.93 5.18 -7.12
C CYS A 75 0.75 5.81 -7.88
N ASN A 76 -0.25 5.03 -8.27
CA ASN A 76 -1.53 5.57 -8.72
C ASN A 76 -2.58 5.40 -7.64
N VAL A 77 -3.33 6.44 -7.33
CA VAL A 77 -4.36 6.44 -6.29
C VAL A 77 -5.69 6.81 -6.91
N ILE A 78 -6.63 5.86 -6.94
CA ILE A 78 -7.94 6.08 -7.53
C ILE A 78 -8.83 6.79 -6.52
N GLN A 79 -9.08 6.19 -5.36
CA GLN A 79 -9.88 6.77 -4.28
C GLN A 79 -9.11 6.76 -2.96
N GLY A 80 -8.74 7.96 -2.50
CA GLY A 80 -8.03 8.13 -1.24
C GLY A 80 -6.93 9.18 -1.34
N SER A 81 -6.47 9.61 -0.16
CA SER A 81 -5.41 10.60 -0.05
C SER A 81 -4.24 9.97 0.71
N PRO A 82 -3.10 9.69 0.06
CA PRO A 82 -1.92 9.22 0.75
C PRO A 82 -1.45 10.27 1.75
N ILE A 83 -1.38 9.89 3.02
CA ILE A 83 -0.72 10.69 4.06
C ILE A 83 0.71 10.19 4.13
N THR A 84 1.62 10.91 3.48
CA THR A 84 3.00 10.45 3.34
C THR A 84 4.01 11.56 3.63
N ARG A 85 5.19 11.18 4.14
CA ARG A 85 6.28 12.15 4.32
C ARG A 85 6.84 12.61 2.97
N THR A 86 6.95 11.70 2.01
CA THR A 86 7.50 11.99 0.68
C THR A 86 6.67 11.29 -0.39
N CYS A 87 6.23 12.06 -1.39
CA CYS A 87 5.49 11.56 -2.55
C CYS A 87 6.14 12.09 -3.83
N LYS A 88 6.49 11.18 -4.76
CA LYS A 88 7.15 11.53 -6.03
C LYS A 88 6.51 10.77 -7.19
N ARG A 89 6.16 11.49 -8.27
CA ARG A 89 5.58 10.90 -9.49
C ARG A 89 4.34 10.03 -9.21
N CYS A 90 3.50 10.44 -8.26
CA CYS A 90 2.27 9.71 -7.95
C CYS A 90 1.07 10.43 -8.54
N ASN A 91 0.16 9.68 -9.13
CA ASN A 91 -1.08 10.18 -9.70
C ASN A 91 -2.22 9.95 -8.72
N ALA A 92 -3.14 10.92 -8.59
CA ALA A 92 -4.34 10.77 -7.79
C ALA A 92 -5.56 11.21 -8.61
N ILE A 93 -6.55 10.34 -8.75
CA ILE A 93 -7.77 10.57 -9.57
C ILE A 93 -8.88 11.19 -8.71
N GLN A 94 -9.20 10.60 -7.56
CA GLN A 94 -10.17 11.12 -6.59
C GLN A 94 -9.54 11.20 -5.19
N GLY A 95 -9.01 12.38 -4.88
CA GLY A 95 -8.26 12.68 -3.67
C GLY A 95 -6.98 13.42 -4.01
N SER A 96 -6.40 14.11 -3.03
CA SER A 96 -5.11 14.79 -3.17
C SER A 96 -4.15 14.25 -2.10
N PRO A 97 -2.89 13.92 -2.43
CA PRO A 97 -1.95 13.47 -1.42
C PRO A 97 -1.71 14.54 -0.36
N SER A 98 -2.17 14.29 0.87
CA SER A 98 -1.85 15.13 2.03
C SER A 98 -0.41 14.85 2.45
N THR A 99 0.54 15.58 1.86
CA THR A 99 1.97 15.38 2.12
C THR A 99 2.68 16.70 2.39
N ARG A 100 3.77 16.65 3.16
CA ARG A 100 4.64 17.82 3.39
C ARG A 100 5.44 18.23 2.14
N THR A 101 5.66 17.30 1.21
CA THR A 101 6.35 17.54 -0.07
C THR A 101 5.83 16.55 -1.12
N CYS A 102 4.88 16.99 -1.95
CA CYS A 102 4.48 16.27 -3.15
C CYS A 102 5.15 16.96 -4.34
N LYS A 103 6.10 16.27 -4.99
CA LYS A 103 6.55 16.69 -6.32
C LYS A 103 5.74 15.89 -7.33
N ARG A 104 4.77 16.56 -7.96
CA ARG A 104 4.08 16.03 -9.15
C ARG A 104 5.11 15.80 -10.24
#